data_AF-A0A7Y5NSN5-F1
#
_entry.id   AF-A0A7Y5NSN5-F1
#
_cell.length_a   1.000
_cell.length_b   1.000
_cell.length_c   1.000
_cell.angle_alpha   90.00
_cell.angle_beta   90.00
_cell.angle_gamma   90.00
#
_symmetry.space_group_name_H-M   'P 1'
#
loop_
_entity.id
_entity.type
_entity.pdbx_description
1 polymer ?
#
loop_
_entity_poly.entity_id
_entity_poly.type
_entity_poly.pdbx_seq_one_letter_code
_entity_poly.pdbx_strand_id
1 'polypeptide(L)'
;MNPMSDCPTDKGELLGGLSLEQFAGVTAALAEGFEPGAIFDQEGIDPATWPAAQRAWREAIADAHDLQMQYMQKRRAAEDCLRRPIDPLDDDPDAWLGLLGAMAAAHDAGAVVAELGITMRDIGRLGRAWKAKAARDPELAGQLQEGATAARAPTRLTVGRMRLRPFPWTPAAPDTGLDADNVGPDSMLETTGPVVVPERCLATFQLLEQAPRESTDAHDTEGTLPPETTAPQTLPFGQRRASIPPPPAPIHKQSGDTVVDAGDERDPTLPFERGALGLTMLDRYAELAARLRAAPERSDAIMRELGLDTVERRRRVHELWELRFRANADLRGRFVRLVEEKLASMATDVEMPDDTVTADSLAPLTVLPFRNPAPGRPSVPPPPSLFPEPAVGTGTATLAAPPKPVSKTGLPFVSNPSDDEEPSDDEVTWVDPSRRE
;
A
#
# COMPACT_ATOMS: atom_id res chain seq x y z
N MET A 1 -22.28 16.83 21.73
CA MET A 1 -21.68 15.66 22.40
C MET A 1 -21.37 14.65 21.31
N ASN A 2 -20.14 14.66 20.79
CA ASN A 2 -19.68 13.55 19.97
C ASN A 2 -19.49 12.38 20.93
N PRO A 3 -20.08 11.20 20.67
CA PRO A 3 -19.56 10.00 21.31
C PRO A 3 -18.09 9.95 20.90
N MET A 4 -17.18 10.06 21.86
CA MET A 4 -15.81 9.61 21.60
C MET A 4 -15.98 8.16 21.16
N SER A 5 -15.71 7.92 19.88
CA SER A 5 -15.52 6.57 19.39
C SER A 5 -14.49 5.94 20.29
N ASP A 6 -14.94 5.06 21.18
CA ASP A 6 -14.10 4.09 21.86
C ASP A 6 -13.48 3.26 20.74
N CYS A 7 -12.34 3.71 20.23
CA CYS A 7 -11.56 2.97 19.25
C CYS A 7 -11.15 1.67 19.93
N PRO A 8 -11.66 0.52 19.49
CA PRO A 8 -11.43 -0.73 20.16
C PRO A 8 -9.96 -1.11 19.99
N THR A 9 -9.19 -0.86 21.05
CA THR A 9 -7.75 -1.11 21.07
C THR A 9 -7.35 -2.02 22.23
N ASP A 10 -8.33 -2.52 22.99
CA ASP A 10 -8.07 -3.44 24.08
C ASP A 10 -8.10 -4.90 23.63
N LYS A 11 -7.22 -5.70 24.22
CA LYS A 11 -6.88 -7.06 23.81
C LYS A 11 -8.10 -7.96 23.91
N GLY A 12 -8.72 -8.28 22.77
CA GLY A 12 -9.72 -9.33 22.67
C GLY A 12 -11.09 -8.90 22.16
N GLU A 13 -11.22 -7.75 21.48
CA GLU A 13 -12.48 -7.48 20.77
C GLU A 13 -12.69 -8.53 19.68
N LEU A 14 -13.82 -9.24 19.77
CA LEU A 14 -14.25 -10.24 18.81
C LEU A 14 -15.28 -9.60 17.88
N LEU A 15 -14.88 -9.29 16.64
CA LEU A 15 -15.83 -8.86 15.62
C LEU A 15 -16.33 -10.08 14.85
N GLY A 16 -17.64 -10.29 14.89
CA GLY A 16 -18.28 -11.47 14.31
C GLY A 16 -17.79 -12.79 14.91
N GLY A 17 -17.29 -12.77 16.16
CA GLY A 17 -16.80 -13.96 16.87
C GLY A 17 -15.32 -14.29 16.66
N LEU A 18 -14.57 -13.49 15.89
CA LEU A 18 -13.13 -13.69 15.66
C LEU A 18 -12.31 -12.52 16.16
N SER A 19 -11.12 -12.79 16.67
CA SER A 19 -10.12 -11.76 16.94
C SER A 19 -9.48 -11.24 15.64
N LEU A 20 -8.86 -10.06 15.69
CA LEU A 20 -8.12 -9.49 14.57
C LEU A 20 -6.98 -10.43 14.13
N GLU A 21 -6.31 -11.05 15.11
CA GLU A 21 -5.27 -12.04 14.90
C GLU A 21 -5.76 -13.24 14.09
N GLN A 22 -6.86 -13.87 14.51
CA GLN A 22 -7.46 -15.00 13.80
C GLN A 22 -7.88 -14.59 12.38
N PHE A 23 -8.55 -13.44 12.23
CA PHE A 23 -8.94 -12.93 10.92
C PHE A 23 -7.74 -12.72 9.99
N ALA A 24 -6.63 -12.18 10.51
CA ALA A 24 -5.39 -12.00 9.76
C ALA A 24 -4.72 -13.32 9.38
N GLY A 25 -4.69 -14.29 10.29
CA GLY A 25 -4.16 -15.64 10.06
C GLY A 25 -4.92 -16.40 8.98
N VAL A 26 -6.25 -16.47 9.10
CA VAL A 26 -7.12 -17.12 8.11
C VAL A 26 -6.97 -16.46 6.73
N THR A 27 -6.98 -15.12 6.68
CA THR A 27 -6.84 -14.40 5.40
C THR A 27 -5.48 -14.66 4.75
N ALA A 28 -4.40 -14.73 5.54
CA ALA A 28 -3.08 -15.08 5.03
C ALA A 28 -3.04 -16.52 4.47
N ALA A 29 -3.59 -17.50 5.19
CA ALA A 29 -3.62 -18.89 4.74
C ALA A 29 -4.50 -19.11 3.50
N LEU A 30 -5.69 -18.49 3.43
CA LEU A 30 -6.54 -18.53 2.24
C LEU A 30 -5.83 -17.92 1.02
N ALA A 31 -5.08 -16.83 1.20
CA ALA A 31 -4.31 -16.22 0.12
C ALA A 31 -3.20 -17.12 -0.42
N GLU A 32 -2.71 -18.07 0.39
CA GLU A 32 -1.74 -19.10 0.01
C GLU A 32 -2.38 -20.38 -0.54
N GLY A 33 -3.72 -20.42 -0.66
CA GLY A 33 -4.46 -21.53 -1.26
C GLY A 33 -4.62 -22.74 -0.34
N PHE A 34 -4.47 -22.55 0.99
CA PHE A 34 -4.82 -23.59 1.95
C PHE A 34 -6.34 -23.86 1.96
N GLU A 35 -6.70 -25.11 2.22
CA GLU A 35 -8.09 -25.54 2.27
C GLU A 35 -8.79 -24.90 3.50
N PRO A 36 -9.98 -24.28 3.34
CA PRO A 36 -10.65 -23.56 4.43
C PRO A 36 -10.90 -24.40 5.69
N GLY A 37 -11.34 -25.65 5.55
CA GLY A 37 -11.58 -26.56 6.67
C GLY A 37 -10.34 -26.77 7.54
N ALA A 38 -9.20 -27.08 6.93
CA ALA A 38 -7.93 -27.24 7.65
C ALA A 38 -7.49 -25.96 8.39
N ILE A 39 -7.76 -24.78 7.83
CA ILE A 39 -7.48 -23.50 8.49
C ILE A 39 -8.42 -23.29 9.68
N PHE A 40 -9.71 -23.55 9.50
CA PHE A 40 -10.73 -23.38 10.54
C PHE A 40 -10.51 -24.34 11.70
N ASP A 41 -10.19 -25.60 11.42
CA ASP A 41 -9.86 -26.61 12.43
C ASP A 41 -8.63 -26.20 13.24
N GLN A 42 -7.56 -25.70 12.59
CA GLN A 42 -6.36 -25.23 13.29
C GLN A 42 -6.66 -24.04 14.21
N GLU A 43 -7.43 -23.07 13.73
CA GLU A 43 -7.71 -21.83 14.47
C GLU A 43 -8.89 -21.95 15.46
N GLY A 44 -9.54 -23.12 15.52
CA GLY A 44 -10.71 -23.36 16.36
C GLY A 44 -11.93 -22.52 15.95
N ILE A 45 -12.11 -22.28 14.65
CA ILE A 45 -13.14 -21.42 14.08
C ILE A 45 -14.31 -22.28 13.59
N ASP A 46 -15.53 -21.98 14.03
CA ASP A 46 -16.72 -22.54 13.40
C ASP A 46 -16.86 -21.97 11.97
N PRO A 47 -16.84 -22.80 10.90
CA PRO A 47 -16.96 -22.34 9.52
C PRO A 47 -18.19 -21.46 9.26
N ALA A 48 -19.28 -21.63 10.04
CA ALA A 48 -20.49 -20.82 9.92
C ALA A 48 -20.28 -19.36 10.35
N THR A 49 -19.29 -19.07 11.20
CA THR A 49 -19.00 -17.71 11.70
C THR A 49 -18.15 -16.88 10.72
N TRP A 50 -17.39 -17.54 9.84
CA TRP A 50 -16.43 -16.88 8.95
C TRP A 50 -17.03 -15.78 8.04
N PRO A 51 -18.17 -15.98 7.35
CA PRO A 51 -18.72 -14.93 6.47
C PRO A 51 -19.12 -13.65 7.22
N ALA A 52 -19.67 -13.79 8.43
CA ALA A 52 -20.07 -12.66 9.26
C ALA A 52 -18.85 -11.91 9.81
N ALA A 53 -17.87 -12.65 10.34
CA ALA A 53 -16.60 -12.07 10.81
C ALA A 53 -15.82 -11.38 9.70
N GLN A 54 -15.74 -11.98 8.51
CA GLN A 54 -15.04 -11.39 7.37
C GLN A 54 -15.64 -10.04 6.96
N ARG A 55 -16.98 -9.93 6.97
CA ARG A 55 -17.66 -8.66 6.67
C ARG A 55 -17.35 -7.61 7.73
N ALA A 56 -17.55 -7.94 9.00
CA ALA A 56 -17.34 -7.04 10.12
C ALA A 56 -15.90 -6.51 10.19
N TRP A 57 -14.90 -7.39 10.04
CA TRP A 57 -13.51 -6.98 10.04
C TRP A 57 -13.13 -6.12 8.84
N ARG A 58 -13.65 -6.40 7.64
CA ARG A 58 -13.37 -5.58 6.45
C ARG A 58 -13.92 -4.16 6.58
N GLU A 59 -15.12 -4.02 7.12
CA GLU A 59 -15.74 -2.71 7.41
C GLU A 59 -14.92 -1.95 8.45
N ALA A 60 -14.64 -2.57 9.60
CA ALA A 60 -13.85 -1.96 10.66
C ALA A 60 -12.45 -1.53 10.19
N ILE A 61 -11.75 -2.37 9.41
CA ILE A 61 -10.42 -2.06 8.86
C ILE A 61 -10.49 -0.90 7.84
N ALA A 62 -11.58 -0.79 7.08
CA ALA A 62 -11.76 0.32 6.13
C ALA A 62 -12.01 1.66 6.85
N ASP A 63 -12.68 1.62 8.00
CA ASP A 63 -13.05 2.82 8.75
C ASP A 63 -11.91 3.35 9.65
N ALA A 64 -11.04 2.48 10.15
CA ALA A 64 -9.98 2.82 11.10
C ALA A 64 -8.56 2.52 10.57
N HIS A 65 -7.77 3.58 10.33
CA HIS A 65 -6.40 3.46 9.83
C HIS A 65 -5.45 2.73 10.81
N ASP A 66 -5.58 2.99 12.12
CA ASP A 66 -4.76 2.29 13.12
C ASP A 66 -5.05 0.79 13.11
N LEU A 67 -6.32 0.41 12.93
CA LEU A 67 -6.72 -0.99 12.81
C LEU A 67 -6.18 -1.63 11.52
N GLN A 68 -6.16 -0.89 10.42
CA GLN A 68 -5.50 -1.31 9.18
C GLN A 68 -4.01 -1.60 9.40
N MET A 69 -3.30 -0.75 10.15
CA MET A 69 -1.89 -0.96 10.45
C MET A 69 -1.67 -2.20 11.33
N GLN A 70 -2.51 -2.41 12.35
CA GLN A 70 -2.48 -3.60 13.19
C GLN A 70 -2.77 -4.87 12.38
N TYR A 71 -3.81 -4.85 11.54
CA TYR A 71 -4.13 -5.95 10.62
C TYR A 71 -2.94 -6.30 9.73
N MET A 72 -2.31 -5.31 9.10
CA MET A 72 -1.12 -5.53 8.26
C MET A 72 0.04 -6.15 9.04
N GLN A 73 0.24 -5.73 10.30
CA GLN A 73 1.27 -6.31 11.16
C GLN A 73 0.97 -7.77 11.49
N LYS A 74 -0.26 -8.09 11.93
CA LYS A 74 -0.67 -9.46 12.25
C LYS A 74 -0.62 -10.36 11.02
N ARG A 75 -1.11 -9.88 9.88
CA ARG A 75 -1.07 -10.61 8.61
C ARG A 75 0.37 -10.94 8.19
N ARG A 76 1.31 -10.01 8.33
CA ARG A 76 2.73 -10.28 8.06
C ARG A 76 3.29 -11.38 8.95
N ALA A 77 2.96 -11.36 10.25
CA ALA A 77 3.38 -12.43 11.17
C ALA A 77 2.80 -13.80 10.77
N ALA A 78 1.54 -13.85 10.34
CA ALA A 78 0.93 -15.07 9.82
C ALA A 78 1.63 -15.56 8.53
N GLU A 79 1.89 -14.66 7.58
CA GLU A 79 2.61 -14.98 6.34
C GLU A 79 4.01 -15.55 6.61
N ASP A 80 4.70 -15.07 7.65
CA ASP A 80 6.02 -15.58 8.04
C ASP A 80 5.94 -17.03 8.57
N CYS A 81 4.86 -17.40 9.26
CA CYS A 81 4.60 -18.79 9.68
C CYS A 81 4.33 -19.73 8.50
N LEU A 82 3.80 -19.22 7.39
CA LEU A 82 3.50 -19.98 6.16
C LEU A 82 4.70 -20.08 5.21
N ARG A 83 5.89 -19.69 5.64
CA ARG A 83 7.11 -19.78 4.82
C ARG A 83 7.39 -21.24 4.44
N ARG A 84 7.62 -21.48 3.14
CA ARG A 84 8.18 -22.73 2.61
C ARG A 84 9.72 -22.63 2.54
N PRO A 85 10.46 -23.72 2.73
CA PRO A 85 11.91 -23.68 2.63
C PRO A 85 12.34 -23.50 1.16
N ILE A 86 13.39 -22.73 0.92
CA ILE A 86 13.92 -22.42 -0.40
C ILE A 86 15.45 -22.51 -0.34
N ASP A 87 15.99 -23.65 -0.78
CA ASP A 87 17.42 -23.90 -0.81
C ASP A 87 18.03 -23.42 -2.15
N PRO A 88 19.19 -22.73 -2.16
CA PRO A 88 20.03 -22.37 -0.99
C PRO A 88 19.68 -21.01 -0.36
N LEU A 89 18.66 -20.29 -0.85
CA LEU A 89 18.35 -18.91 -0.44
C LEU A 89 18.06 -18.72 1.04
N ASP A 90 17.61 -19.75 1.74
CA ASP A 90 17.33 -19.66 3.16
C ASP A 90 18.61 -19.48 3.99
N ASP A 91 19.73 -20.08 3.58
CA ASP A 91 20.92 -20.24 4.42
C ASP A 91 22.21 -19.74 3.78
N ASP A 92 22.24 -19.54 2.47
CA ASP A 92 23.40 -19.00 1.74
C ASP A 92 23.24 -17.49 1.48
N PRO A 93 24.05 -16.63 2.14
CA PRO A 93 23.98 -15.18 1.95
C PRO A 93 24.38 -14.77 0.53
N ASP A 94 25.31 -15.46 -0.12
CA ASP A 94 25.75 -15.12 -1.48
C ASP A 94 24.65 -15.44 -2.49
N ALA A 95 23.98 -16.57 -2.35
CA ALA A 95 22.83 -16.90 -3.21
C ALA A 95 21.69 -15.89 -3.05
N TRP A 96 21.42 -15.46 -1.82
CA TRP A 96 20.41 -14.44 -1.52
C TRP A 96 20.76 -13.08 -2.14
N LEU A 97 21.97 -12.57 -1.93
CA LEU A 97 22.43 -11.30 -2.50
C LEU A 97 22.48 -11.37 -4.03
N GLY A 98 22.90 -12.50 -4.59
CA GLY A 98 22.96 -12.73 -6.03
C GLY A 98 21.58 -12.63 -6.67
N LEU A 99 20.56 -13.20 -6.03
CA LEU A 99 19.17 -13.07 -6.47
C LEU A 99 18.69 -11.60 -6.44
N LEU A 100 18.97 -10.88 -5.34
CA LEU A 100 18.61 -9.46 -5.23
C LEU A 100 19.28 -8.62 -6.33
N GLY A 101 20.55 -8.88 -6.61
CA GLY A 101 21.29 -8.22 -7.70
C GLY A 101 20.67 -8.50 -9.07
N ALA A 102 20.33 -9.75 -9.37
CA ALA A 102 19.65 -10.12 -10.62
C ALA A 102 18.28 -9.46 -10.76
N MET A 103 17.49 -9.40 -9.68
CA MET A 103 16.19 -8.72 -9.70
C MET A 103 16.34 -7.20 -9.93
N ALA A 104 17.35 -6.56 -9.33
CA ALA A 104 17.60 -5.13 -9.50
C ALA A 104 18.10 -4.78 -10.91
N ALA A 105 18.84 -5.68 -11.55
CA ALA A 105 19.34 -5.49 -12.92
C ALA A 105 18.32 -5.83 -14.01
N ALA A 106 17.29 -6.62 -13.69
CA ALA A 106 16.29 -7.06 -14.66
C ALA A 106 15.26 -5.97 -14.97
N HIS A 107 14.82 -5.90 -16.22
CA HIS A 107 13.68 -5.06 -16.63
C HIS A 107 12.35 -5.55 -16.03
N ASP A 108 12.24 -6.87 -15.79
CA ASP A 108 11.09 -7.50 -15.16
C ASP A 108 11.58 -8.45 -14.04
N ALA A 109 11.60 -7.95 -12.81
CA ALA A 109 11.96 -8.74 -11.64
C ALA A 109 10.98 -9.90 -11.39
N GLY A 110 9.71 -9.78 -11.82
CA GLY A 110 8.70 -10.82 -11.69
C GLY A 110 9.00 -12.04 -12.56
N ALA A 111 9.50 -11.80 -13.78
CA ALA A 111 9.93 -12.87 -14.68
C ALA A 111 11.11 -13.68 -14.09
N VAL A 112 12.11 -13.00 -13.52
CA VAL A 112 13.29 -13.64 -12.91
C VAL A 112 12.89 -14.59 -11.79
N VAL A 113 12.02 -14.15 -10.87
CA VAL A 113 11.59 -14.99 -9.74
C VAL A 113 10.70 -16.16 -10.20
N ALA A 114 9.85 -15.93 -11.21
CA ALA A 114 8.98 -16.95 -11.77
C ALA A 114 9.77 -18.07 -12.46
N GLU A 115 10.85 -17.73 -13.19
CA GLU A 115 11.77 -18.69 -13.81
C GLU A 115 12.41 -19.62 -12.76
N LEU A 116 12.71 -19.07 -11.57
CA LEU A 116 13.26 -19.82 -10.45
C LEU A 116 12.22 -20.60 -9.63
N GLY A 117 10.94 -20.59 -10.04
CA GLY A 117 9.85 -21.32 -9.37
C GLY A 117 9.41 -20.73 -8.02
N ILE A 118 9.77 -19.48 -7.74
CA ILE A 118 9.40 -18.74 -6.52
C ILE A 118 8.49 -17.56 -6.85
N THR A 119 7.82 -17.03 -5.83
CA THR A 119 6.88 -15.91 -5.98
C THR A 119 7.44 -14.64 -5.34
N MET A 120 6.90 -13.47 -5.72
CA MET A 120 7.23 -12.21 -5.04
C MET A 120 6.89 -12.22 -3.53
N ARG A 121 5.95 -13.07 -3.10
CA ARG A 121 5.64 -13.26 -1.67
C ARG A 121 6.75 -14.00 -0.95
N ASP A 122 7.34 -15.02 -1.59
CA ASP A 122 8.49 -15.73 -1.05
C ASP A 122 9.67 -14.78 -0.83
N ILE A 123 9.96 -13.89 -1.80
CA ILE A 123 11.00 -12.84 -1.67
C ILE A 123 10.73 -11.93 -0.46
N GLY A 124 9.48 -11.49 -0.29
CA GLY A 124 9.10 -10.66 0.85
C GLY A 124 9.31 -11.34 2.21
N ARG A 125 9.06 -12.65 2.29
CA ARG A 125 9.29 -13.47 3.50
C ARG A 125 10.78 -13.71 3.74
N LEU A 126 11.53 -14.07 2.69
CA LEU A 126 12.98 -14.25 2.74
C LEU A 126 13.68 -12.97 3.21
N GLY A 127 13.31 -11.80 2.64
CA GLY A 127 13.89 -10.53 3.06
C GLY A 127 13.65 -10.21 4.54
N ARG A 128 12.47 -10.52 5.09
CA ARG A 128 12.21 -10.38 6.52
C ARG A 128 13.01 -11.37 7.37
N ALA A 129 13.11 -12.63 6.92
CA ALA A 129 13.89 -13.65 7.59
C ALA A 129 15.37 -13.27 7.65
N TRP A 130 15.97 -12.85 6.52
CA TRP A 130 17.34 -12.36 6.45
C TRP A 130 17.56 -11.11 7.29
N LYS A 131 16.63 -10.15 7.28
CA LYS A 131 16.69 -8.98 8.16
C LYS A 131 16.71 -9.39 9.64
N ALA A 132 15.89 -10.36 10.04
CA ALA A 132 15.87 -10.87 11.40
C ALA A 132 17.14 -11.68 11.76
N LYS A 133 17.74 -12.39 10.79
CA LYS A 133 19.04 -13.06 10.95
C LYS A 133 20.16 -12.01 11.17
N ALA A 134 20.28 -11.03 10.28
CA ALA A 134 21.28 -9.96 10.37
C ALA A 134 21.14 -9.09 11.63
N ALA A 135 19.91 -8.90 12.14
CA ALA A 135 19.70 -8.18 13.40
C ALA A 135 20.20 -8.96 14.64
N ARG A 136 20.27 -10.29 14.55
CA ARG A 136 20.80 -11.16 15.63
C ARG A 136 22.29 -11.44 15.47
N ASP A 137 22.81 -11.32 14.26
CA ASP A 137 24.18 -11.63 13.89
C ASP A 137 24.81 -10.44 13.13
N PRO A 138 25.55 -9.57 13.84
CA PRO A 138 26.22 -8.42 13.25
C PRO A 138 27.29 -8.80 12.21
N GLU A 139 27.96 -9.95 12.34
CA GLU A 139 28.94 -10.40 11.36
C GLU A 139 28.25 -10.73 10.03
N LEU A 140 27.12 -11.44 10.10
CA LEU A 140 26.28 -11.68 8.93
C LEU A 140 25.79 -10.38 8.30
N ALA A 141 25.43 -9.36 9.10
CA ALA A 141 25.05 -8.06 8.57
C ALA A 141 26.19 -7.40 7.76
N GLY A 142 27.44 -7.49 8.26
CA GLY A 142 28.64 -7.06 7.54
C GLY A 142 28.85 -7.84 6.24
N GLN A 143 28.73 -9.16 6.27
CA GLN A 143 28.83 -10.01 5.08
C GLN A 143 27.80 -9.63 4.01
N LEU A 144 26.55 -9.39 4.41
CA LEU A 144 25.50 -8.96 3.49
C LEU A 144 25.78 -7.58 2.87
N GLN A 145 26.43 -6.68 3.61
CA GLN A 145 26.81 -5.35 3.12
C GLN A 145 27.99 -5.42 2.13
N GLU A 146 28.99 -6.26 2.40
CA GLU A 146 30.19 -6.41 1.56
C GLU A 146 29.92 -7.25 0.30
N GLY A 147 29.14 -8.33 0.43
CA GLY A 147 28.91 -9.32 -0.63
C GLY A 147 28.05 -8.84 -1.80
N ALA A 148 27.36 -7.70 -1.67
CA ALA A 148 26.38 -7.22 -2.64
C ALA A 148 26.94 -6.98 -4.06
N THR A 149 28.25 -6.78 -4.21
CA THR A 149 28.90 -6.53 -5.50
C THR A 149 29.45 -7.78 -6.20
N ALA A 150 29.74 -8.85 -5.45
CA ALA A 150 30.37 -10.07 -5.96
C ALA A 150 29.42 -11.25 -6.09
N ALA A 151 28.26 -11.19 -5.43
CA ALA A 151 27.30 -12.27 -5.37
C ALA A 151 26.71 -12.61 -6.75
N ARG A 152 26.64 -13.91 -7.06
CA ARG A 152 26.09 -14.43 -8.32
C ARG A 152 24.71 -15.03 -8.07
N ALA A 153 23.76 -14.67 -8.94
CA ALA A 153 22.41 -15.23 -8.86
C ALA A 153 22.42 -16.76 -8.97
N PRO A 154 21.65 -17.47 -8.13
CA PRO A 154 21.50 -18.91 -8.24
C PRO A 154 20.77 -19.26 -9.54
N THR A 155 21.23 -20.32 -10.21
CA THR A 155 20.62 -20.80 -11.46
C THR A 155 19.55 -21.88 -11.23
N ARG A 156 19.51 -22.46 -10.03
CA ARG A 156 18.56 -23.49 -9.63
C ARG A 156 18.23 -23.32 -8.16
N LEU A 157 16.96 -23.51 -7.82
CA LEU A 157 16.45 -23.51 -6.45
C LEU A 157 15.69 -24.80 -6.19
N THR A 158 15.78 -25.31 -4.97
CA THR A 158 14.90 -26.36 -4.47
C THR A 158 13.84 -25.74 -3.58
N VAL A 159 12.61 -25.72 -4.07
CA VAL A 159 11.49 -25.07 -3.37
C VAL A 159 10.64 -26.13 -2.67
N GLY A 160 10.62 -26.10 -1.34
CA GLY A 160 9.83 -27.02 -0.54
C GLY A 160 8.34 -26.76 -0.63
N ARG A 161 7.55 -27.75 -0.19
CA ARG A 161 6.10 -27.61 -0.09
C ARG A 161 5.72 -26.67 1.05
N MET A 162 4.77 -25.78 0.80
CA MET A 162 4.18 -24.93 1.82
C MET A 162 3.35 -25.76 2.80
N ARG A 163 3.52 -25.50 4.10
CA ARG A 163 2.83 -26.22 5.18
C ARG A 163 2.08 -25.22 6.04
N LEU A 164 0.84 -25.55 6.39
CA LEU A 164 0.06 -24.79 7.36
C LEU A 164 0.70 -25.05 8.73
N ARG A 165 1.31 -24.02 9.31
CA ARG A 165 1.88 -24.07 10.66
C ARG A 165 0.96 -23.28 11.60
N PRO A 166 0.91 -23.63 12.88
CA PRO A 166 0.26 -22.80 13.88
C PRO A 166 0.84 -21.37 13.85
N PHE A 167 -0.04 -20.38 13.79
CA PHE A 167 0.29 -18.97 14.03
C PHE A 167 0.62 -18.72 15.52
N PRO A 168 1.29 -17.61 15.87
CA PRO A 168 1.67 -17.31 17.25
C PRO A 168 0.50 -17.15 18.23
N TRP A 169 -0.72 -16.99 17.71
CA TRP A 169 -1.96 -16.85 18.49
C TRP A 169 -2.90 -18.05 18.32
N THR A 170 -2.47 -19.11 17.61
CA THR A 170 -3.27 -20.33 17.51
C THR A 170 -3.54 -20.84 18.91
N PRO A 171 -4.79 -21.17 19.27
CA PRO A 171 -5.09 -21.81 20.54
C PRO A 171 -4.19 -23.04 20.70
N ALA A 172 -3.58 -23.21 21.89
CA ALA A 172 -2.85 -24.43 22.17
C ALA A 172 -3.80 -25.61 21.94
N ALA A 173 -3.41 -26.55 21.09
CA ALA A 173 -4.21 -27.75 20.87
C ALA A 173 -4.50 -28.35 22.25
N PRO A 174 -5.75 -28.72 22.55
CA PRO A 174 -6.05 -29.44 23.78
C PRO A 174 -5.12 -30.64 23.81
N ASP A 175 -4.29 -30.73 24.85
CA ASP A 175 -3.32 -31.81 25.02
C ASP A 175 -4.10 -33.13 24.96
N THR A 176 -4.06 -33.77 23.79
CA THR A 176 -4.86 -34.96 23.53
C THR A 176 -4.22 -36.19 24.17
N GLY A 177 -3.10 -36.02 24.90
CA GLY A 177 -2.39 -37.11 25.57
C GLY A 177 -1.89 -38.19 24.61
N LEU A 178 -1.88 -37.90 23.30
CA LEU A 178 -1.32 -38.76 22.28
C LEU A 178 0.13 -38.31 22.07
N ASP A 179 1.06 -39.01 22.70
CA ASP A 179 2.50 -38.79 22.60
C ASP A 179 2.94 -38.64 21.13
N ALA A 180 3.19 -37.40 20.71
CA ALA A 180 3.63 -37.07 19.35
C ALA A 180 4.99 -37.71 18.99
N ASP A 181 5.76 -38.14 20.00
CA ASP A 181 7.03 -38.84 19.83
C ASP A 181 6.87 -40.31 19.40
N ASN A 182 5.66 -40.86 19.39
CA ASN A 182 5.43 -42.26 18.98
C ASN A 182 4.95 -42.42 17.52
N VAL A 183 4.90 -41.34 16.74
CA VAL A 183 4.74 -41.43 15.28
C VAL A 183 6.13 -41.53 14.66
N GLY A 184 6.65 -42.75 14.61
CA GLY A 184 7.92 -43.04 13.94
C GLY A 184 7.94 -42.48 12.51
N PRO A 185 9.11 -42.06 11.99
CA PRO A 185 9.27 -41.42 10.68
C PRO A 185 8.88 -42.29 9.47
N ASP A 186 8.34 -43.48 9.70
CA ASP A 186 8.06 -44.51 8.69
C ASP A 186 6.57 -44.82 8.51
N SER A 187 5.67 -44.11 9.21
CA SER A 187 4.23 -44.26 8.99
C SER A 187 3.76 -43.41 7.80
N MET A 188 4.38 -43.66 6.65
CA MET A 188 3.84 -43.31 5.34
C MET A 188 2.70 -44.29 5.03
N LEU A 189 1.52 -44.04 5.60
CA LEU A 189 0.30 -44.50 4.94
C LEU A 189 0.16 -43.67 3.66
N GLU A 190 0.73 -44.21 2.59
CA GLU A 190 0.35 -43.96 1.21
C GLU A 190 -1.18 -44.06 1.12
N THR A 191 -1.86 -42.93 1.29
CA THR A 191 -3.20 -42.75 0.74
C THR A 191 -3.01 -42.64 -0.77
N THR A 192 -2.85 -43.78 -1.44
CA THR A 192 -2.97 -43.91 -2.90
C THR A 192 -4.46 -43.81 -3.27
N GLY A 193 -5.06 -42.66 -3.00
CA GLY A 193 -6.21 -42.20 -3.77
C GLY A 193 -5.68 -41.47 -4.99
N PRO A 194 -6.30 -41.61 -6.19
CA PRO A 194 -5.90 -40.82 -7.35
C PRO A 194 -6.03 -39.34 -6.99
N VAL A 195 -4.88 -38.67 -6.88
CA VAL A 195 -4.84 -37.21 -6.80
C VAL A 195 -5.32 -36.72 -8.15
N VAL A 196 -6.60 -36.35 -8.22
CA VAL A 196 -7.14 -35.54 -9.31
C VAL A 196 -6.43 -34.20 -9.18
N VAL A 197 -5.32 -34.05 -9.88
CA VAL A 197 -4.74 -32.74 -10.16
C VAL A 197 -5.85 -31.98 -10.89
N PRO A 198 -6.36 -30.85 -10.35
CA PRO A 198 -7.27 -30.04 -11.13
C PRO A 198 -6.49 -29.58 -12.36
N GLU A 199 -6.82 -30.16 -13.52
CA GLU A 199 -6.43 -29.61 -14.80
C GLU A 199 -6.85 -28.14 -14.74
N ARG A 200 -5.86 -27.25 -14.84
CA ARG A 200 -6.14 -25.85 -15.13
C ARG A 200 -6.92 -25.87 -16.45
N CYS A 201 -8.24 -25.70 -16.37
CA CYS A 201 -9.07 -25.37 -17.51
C CYS A 201 -8.49 -24.09 -18.13
N LEU A 202 -7.63 -24.26 -19.13
CA LEU A 202 -7.31 -23.21 -20.06
C LEU A 202 -8.62 -22.85 -20.75
N ALA A 203 -8.98 -21.57 -20.68
CA ALA A 203 -10.19 -21.08 -21.30
C ALA A 203 -10.15 -21.40 -22.81
N THR A 204 -11.28 -21.86 -23.33
CA THR A 204 -11.46 -22.51 -24.64
C THR A 204 -11.09 -21.65 -25.87
N PHE A 205 -10.66 -20.41 -25.68
CA PHE A 205 -10.22 -19.52 -26.75
C PHE A 205 -8.72 -19.62 -27.09
N GLN A 206 -7.90 -20.32 -26.28
CA GLN A 206 -6.47 -20.53 -26.59
C GLN A 206 -6.16 -21.77 -27.46
N LEU A 207 -7.18 -22.56 -27.84
CA LEU A 207 -6.99 -23.83 -28.54
C LEU A 207 -7.20 -23.77 -30.08
N LEU A 208 -7.30 -22.57 -30.68
CA LEU A 208 -7.60 -22.41 -32.10
C LEU A 208 -6.45 -21.87 -32.98
N GLU A 209 -5.25 -21.65 -32.46
CA GLU A 209 -4.14 -21.03 -33.23
C GLU A 209 -2.92 -21.91 -33.51
N GLN A 210 -2.96 -23.22 -33.25
CA GLN A 210 -1.87 -24.11 -33.61
C GLN A 210 -2.31 -25.19 -34.60
N ALA A 211 -2.51 -24.78 -35.86
CA ALA A 211 -2.44 -25.67 -37.00
C ALA A 211 -0.98 -25.74 -37.50
N PRO A 212 -0.48 -26.91 -37.94
CA PRO A 212 0.87 -27.06 -38.46
C PRO A 212 0.99 -26.40 -39.82
N ARG A 213 1.92 -25.46 -39.98
CA ARG A 213 2.36 -24.99 -41.30
C ARG A 213 3.38 -25.99 -41.84
N GLU A 214 2.89 -26.84 -42.75
CA GLU A 214 3.72 -27.66 -43.61
C GLU A 214 4.66 -26.76 -44.43
N SER A 215 5.94 -27.09 -44.35
CA SER A 215 7.00 -26.59 -45.21
C SER A 215 7.02 -27.45 -46.47
N THR A 216 6.79 -26.82 -47.61
CA THR A 216 7.12 -27.36 -48.93
C THR A 216 7.93 -26.34 -49.70
N ASP A 217 9.15 -26.74 -50.03
CA ASP A 217 10.10 -26.05 -50.88
C ASP A 217 9.66 -25.97 -52.35
N ALA A 218 10.17 -24.90 -52.99
CA ALA A 218 10.64 -24.77 -54.37
C ALA A 218 9.74 -25.12 -55.58
N HIS A 219 9.44 -24.10 -56.39
CA HIS A 219 9.91 -24.05 -57.78
C HIS A 219 9.82 -22.64 -58.39
N ASP A 220 10.89 -22.26 -59.08
CA ASP A 220 11.00 -21.14 -60.02
C ASP A 220 9.93 -21.16 -61.11
N THR A 221 9.40 -19.99 -61.48
CA THR A 221 9.19 -19.64 -62.90
C THR A 221 9.06 -18.13 -63.10
N GLU A 222 9.86 -17.62 -64.05
CA GLU A 222 9.77 -16.29 -64.66
C GLU A 222 8.39 -15.98 -65.24
N GLY A 223 8.07 -14.68 -65.33
CA GLY A 223 7.34 -14.18 -66.49
C GLY A 223 6.16 -13.25 -66.22
N THR A 224 6.39 -11.96 -66.48
CA THR A 224 5.49 -11.10 -67.28
C THR A 224 4.31 -10.41 -66.57
N LEU A 225 4.48 -9.09 -66.38
CA LEU A 225 3.43 -8.10 -66.15
C LEU A 225 2.44 -8.05 -67.33
N PRO A 226 1.16 -7.68 -67.08
CA PRO A 226 0.68 -6.39 -67.59
C PRO A 226 -0.24 -5.64 -66.59
N PRO A 227 -0.65 -4.41 -66.91
CA PRO A 227 -1.09 -3.42 -65.93
C PRO A 227 -2.62 -3.26 -65.86
N GLU A 228 -3.00 -2.36 -64.95
CA GLU A 228 -4.10 -1.40 -65.05
C GLU A 228 -5.45 -1.66 -64.34
N THR A 229 -5.86 -0.59 -63.66
CA THR A 229 -7.23 -0.04 -63.54
C THR A 229 -8.06 -0.38 -62.30
N THR A 230 -7.87 0.48 -61.30
CA THR A 230 -8.87 1.25 -60.54
C THR A 230 -10.36 0.89 -60.73
N ALA A 231 -11.01 0.47 -59.64
CA ALA A 231 -12.44 0.73 -59.41
C ALA A 231 -12.70 0.90 -57.90
N PRO A 232 -13.45 1.94 -57.48
CA PRO A 232 -13.81 2.14 -56.07
C PRO A 232 -14.99 1.24 -55.67
N GLN A 233 -14.79 0.41 -54.64
CA GLN A 233 -15.87 -0.35 -54.02
C GLN A 233 -16.84 0.58 -53.30
N THR A 234 -18.10 0.53 -53.74
CA THR A 234 -19.24 1.22 -53.12
C THR A 234 -19.85 0.31 -52.06
N LEU A 235 -19.87 0.76 -50.80
CA LEU A 235 -20.54 0.05 -49.69
C LEU A 235 -22.07 0.22 -49.78
N PRO A 236 -22.87 -0.83 -49.52
CA PRO A 236 -24.32 -0.74 -49.55
C PRO A 236 -24.87 -0.29 -48.19
N PHE A 237 -24.94 1.02 -47.95
CA PHE A 237 -25.80 1.55 -46.87
C PHE A 237 -27.22 1.69 -47.38
N GLY A 238 -27.99 0.61 -47.26
CA GLY A 238 -29.42 0.58 -47.50
C GLY A 238 -30.16 1.41 -46.45
N GLN A 239 -30.82 2.47 -46.91
CA GLN A 239 -31.80 3.26 -46.16
C GLN A 239 -32.92 2.36 -45.62
N ARG A 240 -33.05 2.26 -44.29
CA ARG A 240 -34.31 1.86 -43.65
C ARG A 240 -34.94 3.07 -42.99
N ARG A 241 -36.03 3.53 -43.61
CA ARG A 241 -36.95 4.54 -43.06
C ARG A 241 -37.71 3.97 -41.86
N ALA A 242 -37.97 4.89 -40.94
CA ALA A 242 -38.80 4.87 -39.75
C ALA A 242 -39.98 3.88 -39.74
N SER A 243 -40.11 3.17 -38.62
CA SER A 243 -41.40 2.69 -38.11
C SER A 243 -41.53 3.18 -36.68
N ILE A 244 -42.45 4.12 -36.49
CA ILE A 244 -42.84 4.71 -35.20
C ILE A 244 -43.73 3.67 -34.48
N PRO A 245 -43.39 3.22 -33.26
CA PRO A 245 -44.29 2.37 -32.48
C PRO A 245 -45.46 3.18 -31.88
N PRO A 246 -46.66 2.60 -31.74
CA PRO A 246 -47.83 3.27 -31.18
C PRO A 246 -47.67 3.53 -29.66
N PRO A 247 -48.34 4.55 -29.11
CA PRO A 247 -48.29 4.86 -27.68
C PRO A 247 -49.03 3.81 -26.84
N PRO A 248 -48.53 3.46 -25.64
CA PRO A 248 -49.23 2.55 -24.74
C PRO A 248 -50.47 3.20 -24.11
N ALA A 249 -51.52 2.39 -23.96
CA ALA A 249 -52.78 2.72 -23.32
C ALA A 249 -52.63 3.01 -21.80
N PRO A 250 -53.54 3.80 -21.20
CA PRO A 250 -53.47 4.15 -19.78
C PRO A 250 -53.83 2.94 -18.89
N ILE A 251 -52.88 2.51 -18.06
CA ILE A 251 -53.10 1.43 -17.09
C ILE A 251 -53.72 2.00 -15.80
N HIS A 252 -54.78 1.34 -15.37
CA HIS A 252 -55.53 1.52 -14.14
C HIS A 252 -54.63 1.51 -12.89
N LYS A 253 -54.96 2.40 -11.95
CA LYS A 253 -54.47 2.37 -10.56
C LYS A 253 -54.94 1.08 -9.89
N GLN A 254 -54.02 0.21 -9.51
CA GLN A 254 -54.27 -0.85 -8.55
C GLN A 254 -53.14 -0.86 -7.51
N SER A 255 -53.56 -0.69 -6.27
CA SER A 255 -52.78 -0.64 -5.04
C SER A 255 -52.44 -2.07 -4.61
N GLY A 256 -51.21 -2.29 -4.11
CA GLY A 256 -50.86 -3.49 -3.34
C GLY A 256 -49.42 -3.97 -3.57
N ASP A 257 -48.67 -4.01 -2.47
CA ASP A 257 -47.41 -4.74 -2.25
C ASP A 257 -46.14 -4.32 -3.02
N THR A 258 -45.33 -3.50 -2.36
CA THR A 258 -43.88 -3.39 -2.56
C THR A 258 -43.20 -4.69 -2.15
N VAL A 259 -42.99 -5.58 -3.11
CA VAL A 259 -41.86 -6.50 -3.13
C VAL A 259 -40.64 -5.67 -3.56
N VAL A 260 -39.66 -5.52 -2.68
CA VAL A 260 -38.39 -4.88 -3.01
C VAL A 260 -37.58 -5.88 -3.82
N ASP A 261 -37.53 -5.60 -5.12
CA ASP A 261 -36.83 -6.37 -6.13
C ASP A 261 -35.32 -6.30 -5.92
N ALA A 262 -34.69 -7.47 -5.99
CA ALA A 262 -33.27 -7.68 -5.88
C ALA A 262 -32.66 -7.58 -7.29
N GLY A 263 -31.97 -6.49 -7.60
CA GLY A 263 -31.32 -6.38 -8.90
C GLY A 263 -30.73 -5.02 -9.23
N ASP A 264 -29.63 -4.65 -8.57
CA ASP A 264 -28.48 -3.99 -9.21
C ASP A 264 -27.29 -4.03 -8.22
N GLU A 265 -26.59 -5.17 -8.16
CA GLU A 265 -25.33 -5.32 -7.43
C GLU A 265 -24.21 -4.55 -8.16
N ARG A 266 -24.26 -3.22 -8.07
CA ARG A 266 -23.05 -2.42 -8.18
C ARG A 266 -22.37 -2.46 -6.83
N ASP A 267 -21.33 -3.27 -6.79
CA ASP A 267 -20.28 -3.30 -5.77
C ASP A 267 -20.03 -1.89 -5.20
N PRO A 268 -20.28 -1.63 -3.91
CA PRO A 268 -19.89 -0.38 -3.26
C PRO A 268 -18.38 -0.40 -3.06
N THR A 269 -17.64 -0.22 -4.15
CA THR A 269 -16.24 0.15 -4.11
C THR A 269 -16.12 1.42 -3.27
N LEU A 270 -15.52 1.24 -2.09
CA LEU A 270 -14.98 2.22 -1.15
C LEU A 270 -15.10 3.70 -1.57
N PRO A 271 -15.61 4.61 -0.70
CA PRO A 271 -15.78 6.03 -1.00
C PRO A 271 -14.47 6.83 -1.08
N PHE A 272 -13.32 6.16 -1.22
CA PHE A 272 -12.07 6.80 -1.60
C PHE A 272 -12.10 6.97 -3.12
N GLU A 273 -12.77 8.03 -3.58
CA GLU A 273 -12.63 8.50 -4.95
C GLU A 273 -11.15 8.50 -5.32
N ARG A 274 -10.81 7.89 -6.47
CA ARG A 274 -9.42 7.68 -6.94
C ARG A 274 -8.50 8.92 -6.83
N GLY A 275 -9.06 10.12 -6.78
CA GLY A 275 -8.32 11.38 -6.59
C GLY A 275 -7.61 11.50 -5.23
N ALA A 276 -8.28 11.14 -4.13
CA ALA A 276 -7.73 11.35 -2.77
C ALA A 276 -6.62 10.35 -2.40
N LEU A 277 -6.62 9.16 -3.00
CA LEU A 277 -5.59 8.14 -2.76
C LEU A 277 -4.20 8.60 -3.19
N GLY A 278 -4.10 9.45 -4.22
CA GLY A 278 -2.82 9.99 -4.69
C GLY A 278 -2.09 10.85 -3.66
N LEU A 279 -2.83 11.52 -2.77
CA LEU A 279 -2.26 12.39 -1.74
C LEU A 279 -1.69 11.63 -0.53
N THR A 280 -1.80 10.30 -0.51
CA THR A 280 -1.09 9.46 0.47
C THR A 280 0.40 9.29 0.14
N MET A 281 0.82 9.71 -1.07
CA MET A 281 2.21 9.74 -1.51
C MET A 281 2.87 11.07 -1.13
N LEU A 282 4.09 11.01 -0.59
CA LEU A 282 4.82 12.19 -0.09
C LEU A 282 5.00 13.26 -1.17
N ASP A 283 5.40 12.86 -2.37
CA ASP A 283 5.68 13.77 -3.48
C ASP A 283 4.42 14.53 -3.93
N ARG A 284 3.26 13.87 -3.92
CA ARG A 284 1.98 14.49 -4.29
C ARG A 284 1.48 15.45 -3.22
N TYR A 285 1.68 15.12 -1.95
CA TYR A 285 1.36 16.05 -0.87
C TYR A 285 2.31 17.26 -0.86
N ALA A 286 3.59 17.06 -1.16
CA ALA A 286 4.57 18.14 -1.35
C ALA A 286 4.21 19.04 -2.55
N GLU A 287 3.80 18.45 -3.68
CA GLU A 287 3.30 19.18 -4.85
C GLU A 287 2.07 20.03 -4.50
N LEU A 288 1.09 19.47 -3.77
CA LEU A 288 -0.06 20.22 -3.29
C LEU A 288 0.36 21.42 -2.43
N ALA A 289 1.25 21.20 -1.46
CA ALA A 289 1.74 22.28 -0.59
C ALA A 289 2.51 23.35 -1.36
N ALA A 290 3.32 22.96 -2.36
CA ALA A 290 4.01 23.90 -3.25
C ALA A 290 3.03 24.74 -4.08
N ARG A 291 2.02 24.11 -4.70
CA ARG A 291 0.97 24.80 -5.48
C ARG A 291 0.20 25.81 -4.63
N LEU A 292 -0.16 25.45 -3.40
CA LEU A 292 -0.88 26.35 -2.48
C LEU A 292 -0.02 27.54 -2.05
N ARG A 293 1.30 27.37 -1.90
CA ARG A 293 2.23 28.45 -1.59
C ARG A 293 2.47 29.38 -2.79
N ALA A 294 2.52 28.81 -4.00
CA ALA A 294 2.74 29.58 -5.23
C ALA A 294 1.52 30.42 -5.65
N ALA A 295 0.30 29.94 -5.39
CA ALA A 295 -0.94 30.61 -5.79
C ALA A 295 -2.01 30.55 -4.67
N PRO A 296 -1.83 31.30 -3.55
CA PRO A 296 -2.75 31.24 -2.41
C PRO A 296 -4.18 31.66 -2.76
N GLU A 297 -4.36 32.57 -3.71
CA GLU A 297 -5.65 33.03 -4.24
C GLU A 297 -6.41 31.93 -5.01
N ARG A 298 -5.71 30.89 -5.48
CA ARG A 298 -6.30 29.73 -6.18
C ARG A 298 -6.47 28.51 -5.27
N SER A 299 -6.29 28.66 -3.95
CA SER A 299 -6.31 27.54 -3.00
C SER A 299 -7.55 26.65 -3.13
N ASP A 300 -8.75 27.22 -3.18
CA ASP A 300 -9.98 26.43 -3.34
C ASP A 300 -10.09 25.71 -4.69
N ALA A 301 -9.58 26.31 -5.77
CA ALA A 301 -9.55 25.67 -7.08
C ALA A 301 -8.57 24.49 -7.09
N ILE A 302 -7.36 24.68 -6.54
CA ILE A 302 -6.35 23.63 -6.41
C ILE A 302 -6.86 22.46 -5.56
N MET A 303 -7.51 22.76 -4.43
CA MET A 303 -8.10 21.73 -3.58
C MET A 303 -9.22 20.97 -4.30
N ARG A 304 -10.10 21.66 -5.04
CA ARG A 304 -11.17 21.02 -5.83
C ARG A 304 -10.61 20.13 -6.94
N GLU A 305 -9.58 20.57 -7.66
CA GLU A 305 -8.91 19.77 -8.70
C GLU A 305 -8.37 18.43 -8.17
N LEU A 306 -7.97 18.39 -6.90
CA LEU A 306 -7.44 17.20 -6.23
C LEU A 306 -8.51 16.40 -5.47
N GLY A 307 -9.80 16.75 -5.61
CA GLY A 307 -10.90 16.08 -4.90
C GLY A 307 -11.00 16.42 -3.40
N LEU A 308 -10.34 17.48 -2.95
CA LEU A 308 -10.40 18.04 -1.59
C LEU A 308 -11.37 19.22 -1.51
N ASP A 309 -12.53 19.08 -2.12
CA ASP A 309 -13.56 20.12 -2.22
C ASP A 309 -14.21 20.47 -0.87
N THR A 310 -14.25 19.53 0.08
CA THR A 310 -14.82 19.71 1.43
C THR A 310 -13.76 19.96 2.50
N VAL A 311 -14.15 20.70 3.56
CA VAL A 311 -13.25 21.03 4.69
C VAL A 311 -12.84 19.77 5.44
N GLU A 312 -13.76 18.81 5.60
CA GLU A 312 -13.55 17.54 6.28
C GLU A 312 -12.48 16.70 5.56
N ARG A 313 -12.53 16.63 4.21
CA ARG A 313 -11.51 15.93 3.41
C ARG A 313 -10.13 16.59 3.55
N ARG A 314 -10.06 17.92 3.47
CA ARG A 314 -8.81 18.68 3.66
C ARG A 314 -8.20 18.40 5.04
N ARG A 315 -9.03 18.44 6.09
CA ARG A 315 -8.64 18.17 7.48
C ARG A 315 -8.11 16.75 7.64
N ARG A 316 -8.82 15.74 7.13
CA ARG A 316 -8.43 14.32 7.25
C ARG A 316 -7.08 14.03 6.58
N VAL A 317 -6.82 14.61 5.41
CA VAL A 317 -5.52 14.47 4.74
C VAL A 317 -4.41 15.13 5.56
N HIS A 318 -4.66 16.32 6.12
CA HIS A 318 -3.67 17.00 6.96
C HIS A 318 -3.35 16.23 8.24
N GLU A 319 -4.38 15.75 8.96
CA GLU A 319 -4.22 14.94 10.18
C GLU A 319 -3.43 13.64 9.91
N LEU A 320 -3.69 12.98 8.78
CA LEU A 320 -2.94 11.79 8.36
C LEU A 320 -1.44 12.10 8.18
N TRP A 321 -1.11 13.20 7.51
CA TRP A 321 0.29 13.61 7.32
C TRP A 321 0.93 14.09 8.62
N GLU A 322 0.18 14.75 9.51
CA GLU A 322 0.68 15.15 10.82
C GLU A 322 1.08 13.92 11.66
N LEU A 323 0.23 12.89 11.70
CA LEU A 323 0.53 11.62 12.36
C LEU A 323 1.80 10.97 11.79
N ARG A 324 1.93 10.97 10.45
CA ARG A 324 3.13 10.43 9.78
C ARG A 324 4.40 11.21 10.10
N PHE A 325 4.34 12.54 10.10
CA PHE A 325 5.49 13.37 10.46
C PHE A 325 5.87 13.23 11.93
N ARG A 326 4.89 13.01 12.81
CA ARG A 326 5.14 12.74 14.24
C ARG A 326 5.82 11.39 14.45
N ALA A 327 5.42 10.37 13.69
CA ALA A 327 6.03 9.04 13.75
C ALA A 327 7.42 8.97 13.08
N ASN A 328 7.74 9.88 12.15
CA ASN A 328 8.99 9.86 11.40
C ASN A 328 9.51 11.29 11.10
N ALA A 329 10.51 11.72 11.86
CA ALA A 329 11.11 13.05 11.73
C ALA A 329 11.83 13.26 10.38
N ASP A 330 12.53 12.23 9.87
CA ASP A 330 13.24 12.30 8.58
C ASP A 330 12.29 12.53 7.42
N LEU A 331 11.10 11.94 7.50
CA LEU A 331 10.05 12.10 6.50
C LEU A 331 9.61 13.57 6.40
N ARG A 332 9.52 14.28 7.53
CA ARG A 332 9.25 15.73 7.55
C ARG A 332 10.38 16.52 6.90
N GLY A 333 11.64 16.16 7.13
CA GLY A 333 12.78 16.78 6.46
C GLY A 333 12.75 16.61 4.94
N ARG A 334 12.41 15.40 4.46
CA ARG A 334 12.21 15.12 3.02
C ARG A 334 11.06 15.91 2.43
N PHE A 335 9.94 16.03 3.15
CA PHE A 335 8.79 16.83 2.72
C PHE A 335 9.18 18.29 2.45
N VAL A 336 9.88 18.93 3.38
CA VAL A 336 10.30 20.34 3.24
C VAL A 336 11.15 20.51 1.98
N ARG A 337 12.15 19.64 1.77
CA ARG A 337 13.02 19.68 0.60
C ARG A 337 12.24 19.53 -0.71
N LEU A 338 11.29 18.58 -0.77
CA LEU A 338 10.45 18.38 -1.95
C LEU A 338 9.56 19.59 -2.23
N VAL A 339 9.02 20.24 -1.20
CA VAL A 339 8.21 21.46 -1.39
C VAL A 339 9.06 22.59 -1.97
N GLU A 340 10.30 22.76 -1.50
CA GLU A 340 11.24 23.76 -2.03
C GLU A 340 11.62 23.48 -3.48
N GLU A 341 11.96 22.23 -3.81
CA GLU A 341 12.29 21.80 -5.17
C GLU A 341 11.12 22.05 -6.13
N LYS A 342 9.90 21.70 -5.73
CA LYS A 342 8.69 21.93 -6.55
C LYS A 342 8.38 23.41 -6.70
N LEU A 343 8.56 24.22 -5.66
CA LEU A 343 8.42 25.68 -5.77
C LEU A 343 9.43 26.28 -6.75
N ALA A 344 10.68 25.85 -6.69
CA ALA A 344 11.71 26.29 -7.63
C ALA A 344 11.36 25.92 -9.09
N SER A 345 10.92 24.68 -9.32
CA SER A 345 10.47 24.22 -10.65
C SER A 345 9.32 25.07 -11.19
N MET A 346 8.33 25.40 -10.36
CA MET A 346 7.17 26.20 -10.78
C MET A 346 7.55 27.66 -11.07
N ALA A 347 8.56 28.21 -10.39
CA ALA A 347 9.06 29.55 -10.68
C ALA A 347 9.75 29.61 -12.05
N THR A 348 10.53 28.57 -12.41
CA THR A 348 11.19 28.48 -13.72
C THR A 348 10.20 28.37 -14.87
N ASP A 349 9.08 27.67 -14.69
CA ASP A 349 8.06 27.50 -15.74
C ASP A 349 7.29 28.80 -16.07
N VAL A 350 7.31 29.80 -15.19
CA VAL A 350 6.60 31.08 -15.39
C VAL A 350 7.45 32.11 -16.18
N GLU A 351 8.77 31.91 -16.27
CA GLU A 351 9.70 32.90 -16.83
C GLU A 351 9.95 32.82 -18.36
N MET A 352 9.18 32.05 -19.14
CA MET A 352 9.39 31.96 -20.59
C MET A 352 8.08 32.00 -21.41
N PRO A 353 7.57 33.21 -21.67
CA PRO A 353 7.26 33.61 -23.03
C PRO A 353 8.28 34.65 -23.44
N ASP A 354 9.37 34.20 -24.07
CA ASP A 354 10.25 35.09 -24.82
C ASP A 354 9.42 35.67 -25.97
N ASP A 355 9.04 36.94 -25.81
CA ASP A 355 8.54 37.80 -26.87
C ASP A 355 9.63 37.94 -27.95
N THR A 356 9.88 36.88 -28.73
CA THR A 356 10.28 37.05 -30.11
C THR A 356 9.05 37.46 -30.91
N VAL A 357 8.56 38.67 -30.63
CA VAL A 357 7.73 39.44 -31.55
C VAL A 357 8.62 39.75 -32.74
N THR A 358 8.47 38.93 -33.78
CA THR A 358 9.03 39.21 -35.11
C THR A 358 8.60 40.62 -35.53
N ALA A 359 9.58 41.50 -35.66
CA ALA A 359 9.44 42.86 -36.15
C ALA A 359 9.09 42.86 -37.64
N ASP A 360 7.84 42.55 -37.99
CA ASP A 360 7.33 42.80 -39.36
C ASP A 360 5.80 42.86 -39.40
N SER A 361 5.20 43.88 -38.78
CA SER A 361 3.84 44.31 -39.12
C SER A 361 3.57 45.75 -38.67
N LEU A 362 4.08 46.70 -39.45
CA LEU A 362 3.71 48.11 -39.35
C LEU A 362 2.36 48.33 -40.07
N ALA A 363 1.32 48.62 -39.30
CA ALA A 363 0.15 49.36 -39.78
C ALA A 363 -0.17 50.47 -38.75
N PRO A 364 -0.40 51.73 -39.19
CA PRO A 364 -0.60 52.85 -38.27
C PRO A 364 -2.07 52.95 -37.90
N LEU A 365 -2.40 52.92 -36.61
CA LEU A 365 -3.70 53.33 -36.10
C LEU A 365 -3.56 54.37 -34.99
N THR A 366 -3.86 55.59 -35.41
CA THR A 366 -4.73 56.59 -34.77
C THR A 366 -4.63 56.79 -33.25
N VAL A 367 -4.03 57.94 -32.94
CA VAL A 367 -4.04 58.67 -31.67
C VAL A 367 -5.46 58.86 -31.12
N LEU A 368 -5.68 58.44 -29.86
CA LEU A 368 -6.75 58.96 -29.00
C LEU A 368 -6.17 59.45 -27.68
N PRO A 369 -6.65 60.59 -27.14
CA PRO A 369 -6.00 61.28 -26.03
C PRO A 369 -6.28 60.65 -24.67
N PHE A 370 -5.19 60.58 -23.88
CA PHE A 370 -5.12 60.28 -22.46
C PHE A 370 -6.06 61.16 -21.63
N ARG A 371 -6.85 60.55 -20.75
CA ARG A 371 -7.49 61.23 -19.61
C ARG A 371 -7.15 60.48 -18.33
N ASN A 372 -6.34 61.13 -17.50
CA ASN A 372 -5.78 60.65 -16.25
C ASN A 372 -6.78 60.89 -15.09
N PRO A 373 -7.08 59.89 -14.23
CA PRO A 373 -7.61 60.17 -12.91
C PRO A 373 -6.63 59.80 -11.78
N ALA A 374 -6.56 60.70 -10.81
CA ALA A 374 -5.68 60.76 -9.64
C ALA A 374 -5.85 59.60 -8.63
N PRO A 375 -4.89 59.41 -7.69
CA PRO A 375 -4.91 58.33 -6.73
C PRO A 375 -5.77 58.68 -5.50
N GLY A 376 -6.81 57.88 -5.25
CA GLY A 376 -7.60 57.93 -4.02
C GLY A 376 -7.73 56.53 -3.43
N ARG A 377 -6.88 56.19 -2.45
CA ARG A 377 -7.07 55.02 -1.59
C ARG A 377 -8.05 55.37 -0.45
N PRO A 378 -9.19 54.69 -0.30
CA PRO A 378 -9.90 54.71 0.97
C PRO A 378 -9.20 53.77 1.97
N SER A 379 -8.90 54.33 3.15
CA SER A 379 -8.43 53.62 4.33
C SER A 379 -9.54 52.69 4.84
N VAL A 380 -9.26 51.38 4.90
CA VAL A 380 -10.13 50.39 5.52
C VAL A 380 -9.65 50.20 6.96
N PRO A 381 -10.49 50.40 8.00
CA PRO A 381 -10.11 50.13 9.38
C PRO A 381 -10.00 48.61 9.62
N PRO A 382 -9.10 48.16 10.52
CA PRO A 382 -8.94 46.75 10.84
C PRO A 382 -10.19 46.21 11.56
N PRO A 383 -10.53 44.91 11.36
CA PRO A 383 -11.63 44.27 12.06
C PRO A 383 -11.33 44.13 13.56
N PRO A 384 -12.36 44.15 14.44
CA PRO A 384 -12.19 43.98 15.88
C PRO A 384 -11.69 42.56 16.22
N SER A 385 -10.67 42.48 17.07
CA SER A 385 -10.14 41.23 17.63
C SER A 385 -11.22 40.45 18.38
N LEU A 386 -11.53 39.25 17.89
CA LEU A 386 -12.52 38.32 18.44
C LEU A 386 -11.89 37.21 19.31
N PHE A 387 -10.81 37.52 20.04
CA PHE A 387 -10.21 36.56 20.98
C PHE A 387 -10.22 37.14 22.40
N PRO A 388 -11.00 36.56 23.33
CA PRO A 388 -10.85 36.85 24.74
C PRO A 388 -9.52 36.27 25.26
N GLU A 389 -8.75 37.08 25.97
CA GLU A 389 -7.59 36.65 26.75
C GLU A 389 -7.98 35.54 27.73
N PRO A 390 -7.19 34.46 27.86
CA PRO A 390 -7.40 33.49 28.92
C PRO A 390 -7.00 34.10 30.27
N ALA A 391 -7.96 34.15 31.18
CA ALA A 391 -7.76 34.51 32.57
C ALA A 391 -6.72 33.59 33.23
N VAL A 392 -5.69 34.21 33.81
CA VAL A 392 -4.71 33.57 34.68
C VAL A 392 -5.43 33.12 35.96
N GLY A 393 -5.72 31.82 36.03
CA GLY A 393 -6.21 31.14 37.24
C GLY A 393 -5.06 30.46 37.96
N THR A 394 -4.54 31.11 39.01
CA THR A 394 -3.62 30.54 39.99
C THR A 394 -4.37 29.52 40.86
N GLY A 395 -4.27 28.24 40.48
CA GLY A 395 -4.77 27.11 41.26
C GLY A 395 -3.63 26.30 41.86
N THR A 396 -3.37 26.49 43.14
CA THR A 396 -2.45 25.71 43.98
C THR A 396 -2.98 24.27 44.16
N ALA A 397 -2.28 23.29 43.57
CA ALA A 397 -2.53 21.87 43.83
C ALA A 397 -1.59 21.36 44.95
N THR A 398 -2.18 20.96 46.07
CA THR A 398 -1.52 20.27 47.18
C THR A 398 -1.17 18.84 46.76
N LEU A 399 0.13 18.55 46.67
CA LEU A 399 0.68 17.21 46.45
C LEU A 399 0.45 16.33 47.69
N ALA A 400 -0.32 15.25 47.55
CA ALA A 400 -0.35 14.15 48.52
C ALA A 400 0.84 13.21 48.26
N ALA A 401 1.58 12.90 49.33
CA ALA A 401 2.79 12.08 49.30
C ALA A 401 2.50 10.60 48.96
N PRO A 402 3.37 9.93 48.18
CA PRO A 402 3.28 8.48 47.98
C PRO A 402 3.80 7.69 49.20
N PRO A 403 3.23 6.49 49.48
CA PRO A 403 3.67 5.66 50.59
C PRO A 403 5.03 5.00 50.33
N LYS A 404 5.81 4.89 51.40
CA LYS A 404 7.15 4.29 51.47
C LYS A 404 7.13 2.80 51.05
N PRO A 405 8.10 2.32 50.25
CA PRO A 405 8.30 0.90 50.06
C PRO A 405 8.92 0.26 51.31
N VAL A 406 8.36 -0.89 51.69
CA VAL A 406 8.77 -1.72 52.82
C VAL A 406 9.94 -2.60 52.39
N SER A 407 11.05 -2.51 53.12
CA SER A 407 12.23 -3.37 52.96
C SER A 407 11.94 -4.82 53.34
N LYS A 408 12.34 -5.77 52.50
CA LYS A 408 12.68 -7.17 52.84
C LYS A 408 13.99 -7.48 52.09
N THR A 409 15.13 -7.61 52.79
CA THR A 409 15.68 -8.88 53.30
C THR A 409 15.68 -9.93 52.19
N GLY A 410 16.76 -10.29 51.49
CA GLY A 410 18.17 -10.44 51.87
C GLY A 410 18.55 -11.87 51.48
N LEU A 411 19.64 -12.09 50.73
CA LEU A 411 20.46 -13.31 50.56
C LEU A 411 21.52 -13.06 49.44
N PRO A 412 22.62 -13.85 49.36
CA PRO A 412 23.96 -13.28 49.44
C PRO A 412 24.72 -13.16 48.11
N PHE A 413 25.47 -12.06 48.07
CA PHE A 413 26.84 -11.88 47.58
C PHE A 413 27.60 -13.15 47.17
N VAL A 414 27.93 -13.24 45.88
CA VAL A 414 29.10 -13.96 45.36
C VAL A 414 29.90 -12.96 44.53
N SER A 415 31.09 -12.63 45.01
CA SER A 415 32.09 -11.87 44.27
C SER A 415 32.62 -12.69 43.11
N ASN A 416 32.82 -12.05 41.96
CA ASN A 416 34.00 -12.33 41.15
C ASN A 416 34.47 -11.03 40.48
N PRO A 417 35.75 -10.65 40.64
CA PRO A 417 36.32 -9.47 40.01
C PRO A 417 36.93 -9.84 38.65
N SER A 418 36.65 -9.05 37.63
CA SER A 418 37.54 -8.89 36.48
C SER A 418 37.33 -7.48 35.97
N ASP A 419 38.23 -6.63 36.41
CA ASP A 419 38.63 -5.40 35.74
C ASP A 419 38.96 -5.72 34.27
N ASP A 420 38.37 -4.97 33.34
CA ASP A 420 39.06 -4.54 32.12
C ASP A 420 38.33 -3.30 31.58
N GLU A 421 39.03 -2.18 31.79
CA GLU A 421 38.97 -0.84 31.21
C GLU A 421 37.89 -0.55 30.14
N GLU A 422 36.89 0.26 30.53
CA GLU A 422 36.13 1.10 29.60
C GLU A 422 37.01 2.27 29.12
N PRO A 423 37.20 2.49 27.80
CA PRO A 423 37.74 3.74 27.31
C PRO A 423 36.68 4.85 27.41
N SER A 424 37.08 5.89 28.15
CA SER A 424 36.45 7.20 28.26
C SER A 424 35.88 7.71 26.94
N ASP A 425 34.56 7.90 26.89
CA ASP A 425 33.89 8.67 25.84
C ASP A 425 34.28 10.15 26.00
N ASP A 426 35.11 10.63 25.08
CA ASP A 426 35.42 12.04 24.93
C ASP A 426 34.16 12.83 24.57
N GLU A 427 33.90 13.82 25.41
CA GLU A 427 32.88 14.84 25.37
C GLU A 427 32.98 15.67 24.06
N VAL A 428 32.25 15.27 23.01
CA VAL A 428 32.09 16.09 21.80
C VAL A 428 31.08 17.20 22.07
N THR A 429 31.56 18.32 22.60
CA THR A 429 30.83 19.58 22.66
C THR A 429 30.58 20.10 21.24
N TRP A 430 29.34 20.02 20.76
CA TRP A 430 28.89 20.72 19.56
C TRP A 430 28.81 22.23 19.84
N VAL A 431 29.76 22.98 19.26
CA VAL A 431 29.78 24.45 19.28
C VAL A 431 28.77 24.97 18.26
N ASP A 432 27.84 25.82 18.73
CA ASP A 432 26.85 26.55 17.94
C ASP A 432 27.51 27.60 17.02
N PRO A 433 27.41 27.47 15.68
CA PRO A 433 28.00 28.41 14.74
C PRO A 433 27.20 29.71 14.54
N SER A 434 26.13 29.96 15.31
CA SER A 434 25.21 31.09 15.09
C SER A 434 25.56 32.37 15.89
N ARG A 435 26.76 32.44 16.47
CA ARG A 435 27.27 33.64 17.17
C ARG A 435 28.53 34.18 16.50
N ARG A 436 28.39 34.74 15.30
CA ARG A 436 29.23 35.85 14.83
C ARG A 436 28.42 36.79 13.95
N GLU A 437 28.51 38.07 14.34
CA GLU A 437 28.02 39.32 13.73
C GLU A 437 26.57 39.73 13.99
#